data_AF-B6WB89-F1
#
_entry.id   AF-B6WB89-F1
#
_cell.length_a   1.000
_cell.length_b   1.000
_cell.length_c   1.000
_cell.angle_alpha   90.00
_cell.angle_beta   90.00
_cell.angle_gamma   90.00
#
_symmetry.space_group_name_H-M   'P 1'
#
loop_
_entity.id
_entity.type
_entity.pdbx_description
1 polymer ?
#
loop_
_entity_poly.entity_id
_entity_poly.type
_entity_poly.pdbx_seq_one_letter_code
_entity_poly.pdbx_strand_id
1 'polypeptide(L)'
;MIGIITYISVLERTKEIGILRSIGASKKDIRKVFLSETFMEGLLSGLLGVIVTILLNIPISKIIQNMTNISYIRSSLPIKAGVILVIISVLLTLIAGIIPSSIASKKDPVEALQSE
;
A
#
# COMPACT_ATOMS: atom_id res chain seq x y z
N MET A 1 1.80 -8.63 -5.05
CA MET A 1 0.65 -8.06 -5.78
C MET A 1 0.75 -6.56 -5.96
N ILE A 2 0.97 -5.74 -4.90
CA ILE A 2 1.04 -4.27 -5.03
C ILE A 2 1.91 -3.80 -6.20
N GLY A 3 3.17 -4.27 -6.32
CA GLY A 3 4.06 -3.82 -7.40
C GLY A 3 3.53 -4.06 -8.83
N ILE A 4 2.73 -5.11 -9.04
CA ILE A 4 2.09 -5.39 -10.34
C ILE A 4 0.91 -4.43 -10.55
N ILE A 5 0.11 -4.18 -9.51
CA ILE A 5 -1.04 -3.27 -9.56
C ILE A 5 -0.56 -1.85 -9.84
N THR A 6 0.44 -1.37 -9.11
CA THR A 6 1.03 -0.04 -9.35
C THR A 6 1.65 0.03 -10.73
N TYR A 7 2.25 -1.05 -11.24
CA TYR A 7 2.76 -1.10 -12.61
C TYR A 7 1.64 -0.97 -13.66
N ILE A 8 0.53 -1.69 -13.50
CA ILE A 8 -0.63 -1.56 -14.38
C ILE A 8 -1.21 -0.15 -14.32
N SER A 9 -1.35 0.43 -13.12
CA SER A 9 -1.81 1.81 -12.95
C SER A 9 -0.92 2.83 -13.68
N VAL A 10 0.41 2.62 -13.68
CA VAL A 10 1.34 3.44 -14.46
C VAL A 10 1.09 3.32 -15.96
N LEU A 11 0.75 2.13 -16.46
CA LEU A 11 0.43 1.92 -17.87
C LEU A 11 -0.88 2.63 -18.24
N GLU A 12 -1.93 2.48 -17.43
CA GLU A 12 -3.24 3.11 -17.64
C GLU A 12 -3.17 4.63 -17.58
N ARG A 13 -2.29 5.19 -16.72
CA ARG A 13 -2.14 6.63 -16.50
C ARG A 13 -0.96 7.24 -17.27
N THR A 14 -0.47 6.57 -18.33
CA THR A 14 0.67 7.06 -19.14
C THR A 14 0.41 8.46 -19.71
N LYS A 15 -0.82 8.74 -20.19
CA LYS A 15 -1.22 10.06 -20.74
C LYS A 15 -1.18 11.16 -19.67
N GLU A 16 -1.65 10.89 -18.45
CA GLU A 16 -1.59 11.84 -17.32
C GLU A 16 -0.14 12.19 -16.98
N ILE A 17 0.75 11.19 -16.96
CA ILE A 17 2.20 11.39 -16.75
C ILE A 17 2.78 12.26 -17.88
N GLY A 18 2.42 11.99 -19.13
CA GLY A 18 2.84 12.76 -20.30
C GLY A 18 2.43 14.24 -20.22
N ILE A 19 1.19 14.52 -19.81
CA ILE A 19 0.68 15.88 -19.60
C ILE A 19 1.47 16.58 -18.48
N LEU A 20 1.62 15.94 -17.31
CA LEU A 20 2.37 16.50 -16.19
C LEU A 20 3.82 16.81 -16.56
N ARG A 21 4.48 15.89 -17.28
CA ARG A 21 5.86 16.06 -17.75
C ARG A 21 5.99 17.17 -18.79
N SER A 22 4.97 17.39 -19.62
CA SER A 22 4.95 18.43 -20.66
C SER A 22 4.75 19.84 -20.10
N ILE A 23 4.02 19.97 -18.98
CA ILE A 23 3.88 21.25 -18.26
C ILE A 23 5.05 21.54 -17.30
N GLY A 24 6.10 20.70 -17.32
CA GLY A 24 7.35 20.94 -16.58
C GLY A 24 7.58 20.09 -15.33
N ALA A 25 6.74 19.10 -15.02
CA ALA A 25 6.99 18.21 -13.88
C ALA A 25 8.31 17.44 -14.06
N SER A 26 9.13 17.43 -13.01
CA SER A 26 10.39 16.69 -13.04
C SER A 26 10.15 15.19 -12.87
N LYS A 27 11.13 14.36 -13.25
CA LYS A 27 11.09 12.91 -12.99
C LYS A 27 10.92 12.61 -11.49
N LYS A 28 11.46 13.48 -10.62
CA LYS A 28 11.34 13.35 -9.16
C LYS A 28 9.90 13.60 -8.70
N ASP A 29 9.18 14.52 -9.33
CA ASP A 29 7.80 14.84 -8.94
C ASP A 29 6.88 13.69 -9.28
N ILE A 30 6.99 13.13 -10.50
CA ILE A 30 6.25 11.91 -10.89
C ILE A 30 6.56 10.76 -9.92
N ARG A 31 7.84 10.54 -9.60
CA ARG A 31 8.23 9.48 -8.67
C ARG A 31 7.64 9.69 -7.27
N LYS A 32 7.58 10.93 -6.78
CA LYS A 32 6.97 11.26 -5.47
C LYS A 32 5.47 10.98 -5.45
N VAL A 33 4.75 11.26 -6.54
CA VAL A 33 3.31 10.97 -6.63
C VAL A 33 3.06 9.47 -6.42
N PHE A 34 3.72 8.61 -7.19
CA PHE A 34 3.53 7.16 -7.06
C PHE A 34 4.06 6.59 -5.72
N LEU A 35 5.15 7.15 -5.18
CA LEU A 35 5.60 6.76 -3.83
C LEU A 35 4.63 7.20 -2.73
N SER A 36 3.93 8.32 -2.93
CA SER A 36 2.89 8.78 -2.01
C SER A 36 1.65 7.90 -2.08
N GLU A 37 1.28 7.43 -3.28
CA GLU A 37 0.20 6.44 -3.44
C GLU A 37 0.55 5.14 -2.71
N THR A 38 1.73 4.57 -2.93
CA THR A 38 2.12 3.33 -2.25
C THR A 38 2.27 3.49 -0.75
N PHE A 39 2.72 4.66 -0.27
CA PHE A 39 2.71 4.99 1.15
C PHE A 39 1.29 5.00 1.74
N MET A 40 0.35 5.67 1.08
CA MET A 40 -1.05 5.72 1.52
C MET A 40 -1.69 4.34 1.52
N GLU A 41 -1.45 3.54 0.48
CA GLU A 41 -1.91 2.15 0.41
C GLU A 41 -1.35 1.32 1.57
N GLY A 42 -0.05 1.42 1.86
CA GLY A 42 0.61 0.74 2.98
C GLY A 42 0.06 1.12 4.35
N LEU A 43 -0.19 2.43 4.54
CA LEU A 43 -0.72 2.97 5.78
C LEU A 43 -2.18 2.51 6.00
N LEU A 44 -3.02 2.68 4.99
CA LEU A 44 -4.44 2.30 5.05
C LEU A 44 -4.61 0.80 5.21
N SER A 45 -3.88 0.00 4.44
CA SER A 45 -3.92 -1.47 4.57
C SER A 45 -3.41 -1.94 5.93
N GLY A 46 -2.33 -1.34 6.46
CA GLY A 46 -1.82 -1.65 7.79
C GLY A 46 -2.83 -1.33 8.89
N LEU A 47 -3.42 -0.13 8.85
CA LEU A 47 -4.44 0.29 9.82
C LEU A 47 -5.68 -0.60 9.76
N LEU A 48 -6.20 -0.85 8.55
CA LEU A 48 -7.34 -1.75 8.34
C LEU A 48 -7.01 -3.17 8.82
N GLY A 49 -5.81 -3.68 8.56
CA GLY A 49 -5.39 -5.00 9.03
C GLY A 49 -5.38 -5.10 10.56
N VAL A 50 -4.90 -4.07 11.26
CA VAL A 50 -4.93 -4.03 12.73
C VAL A 50 -6.37 -3.96 13.26
N ILE A 51 -7.21 -3.10 12.68
CA ILE A 51 -8.62 -2.96 13.08
C ILE A 51 -9.36 -4.29 12.89
N VAL A 52 -9.23 -4.90 11.71
CA VAL A 52 -9.86 -6.20 11.41
C VAL A 52 -9.35 -7.28 12.37
N THR A 53 -8.05 -7.29 12.68
CA THR A 53 -7.47 -8.23 13.65
C THR A 53 -8.11 -8.08 15.03
N ILE A 54 -8.27 -6.85 15.52
CA ILE A 54 -8.90 -6.58 16.82
C ILE A 54 -10.37 -7.02 16.81
N LEU A 55 -11.10 -6.71 15.74
CA LEU A 55 -12.51 -7.08 15.59
C LEU A 55 -12.71 -8.60 15.55
N LEU A 56 -11.86 -9.32 14.81
CA LEU A 56 -11.90 -10.77 14.70
C LEU A 56 -11.46 -11.48 15.99
N ASN A 57 -10.61 -10.86 16.79
CA ASN A 57 -10.14 -11.45 18.04
C ASN A 57 -11.30 -11.72 19.03
N ILE A 58 -12.31 -10.85 19.04
CA ILE A 58 -13.49 -10.96 19.93
C ILE A 58 -14.29 -12.26 19.70
N PRO A 59 -14.81 -12.56 18.49
CA PRO A 59 -15.54 -13.80 18.25
C PRO A 59 -14.64 -15.03 18.33
N ILE A 60 -13.40 -14.95 17.85
CA ILE A 60 -12.46 -16.08 17.87
C ILE A 60 -12.16 -16.51 19.31
N SER A 61 -11.88 -15.57 20.20
CA SER A 61 -11.62 -15.87 21.62
C SER A 61 -12.82 -16.54 22.30
N LYS A 62 -14.06 -16.12 21.98
CA LYS A 62 -15.29 -16.74 22.50
C LYS A 62 -15.47 -18.17 22.00
N ILE A 63 -15.23 -18.42 20.72
CA ILE A 63 -15.35 -19.77 20.13
C ILE A 63 -14.33 -20.72 20.79
N ILE A 64 -13.08 -20.29 20.92
CA ILE A 64 -12.01 -21.11 21.51
C ILE A 64 -12.31 -21.42 22.99
N GLN A 65 -12.80 -20.44 23.76
CA GLN A 65 -13.18 -20.64 25.16
C GLN A 65 -14.26 -21.72 25.32
N ASN A 66 -15.29 -21.69 24.47
CA ASN A 66 -16.36 -22.69 24.47
C ASN A 66 -15.87 -24.10 24.10
N MET A 67 -14.85 -24.22 23.25
CA MET A 67 -14.32 -25.52 22.81
C MET A 67 -13.31 -26.14 23.79
N THR A 68 -12.57 -25.33 24.53
CA THR A 68 -11.41 -25.79 25.31
C THR A 68 -11.66 -25.84 26.82
N ASN A 69 -12.79 -25.31 27.33
CA ASN A 69 -13.07 -25.14 28.77
C ASN A 69 -11.98 -24.34 29.54
N ILE A 70 -11.09 -23.64 28.83
CA ILE A 70 -10.06 -22.80 29.44
C ILE A 70 -10.69 -21.44 29.73
N SER A 71 -10.87 -21.14 31.01
CA SER A 71 -11.68 -20.00 31.48
C SER A 71 -11.19 -18.61 31.06
N TYR A 72 -9.95 -18.43 30.58
CA TYR A 72 -9.44 -17.11 30.18
C TYR A 72 -8.36 -17.16 29.09
N ILE A 73 -8.75 -17.37 27.83
CA ILE A 73 -7.87 -17.06 26.70
C ILE A 73 -8.16 -15.62 26.29
N ARG A 74 -7.48 -14.67 26.94
CA ARG A 74 -7.55 -13.25 26.58
C ARG A 74 -6.49 -12.98 25.53
N SER A 75 -6.78 -13.33 24.27
CA SER A 75 -5.94 -12.93 23.15
C SER A 75 -6.06 -11.41 23.01
N SER A 76 -5.01 -10.69 23.36
CA SER A 76 -4.96 -9.23 23.23
C SER A 76 -3.81 -8.90 22.31
N LEU A 77 -4.08 -8.07 21.29
CA LEU A 77 -3.02 -7.56 20.42
C LEU A 77 -2.33 -6.40 21.15
N PRO A 78 -1.05 -6.52 21.55
CA PRO A 78 -0.35 -5.44 22.21
C PRO A 78 -0.24 -4.24 21.25
N ILE A 79 -0.48 -3.02 21.75
CA ILE A 79 -0.42 -1.80 20.94
C ILE A 79 0.93 -1.68 20.22
N LYS A 80 2.03 -2.05 20.89
CA LYS A 80 3.38 -2.08 20.30
C LYS A 80 3.45 -2.99 19.08
N ALA A 81 2.85 -4.17 19.15
CA ALA A 81 2.83 -5.11 18.02
C ALA A 81 1.99 -4.56 16.87
N GLY A 82 0.83 -3.94 17.15
CA GLY A 82 0.01 -3.27 16.15
C GLY A 82 0.78 -2.18 15.40
N VAL A 83 1.48 -1.30 16.11
CA VAL A 83 2.30 -0.24 15.50
C VAL A 83 3.42 -0.82 14.62
N ILE A 84 4.11 -1.86 15.10
CA ILE A 84 5.16 -2.53 14.33
C ILE A 84 4.61 -3.13 13.03
N LEU A 85 3.43 -3.76 13.08
CA LEU A 85 2.79 -4.32 11.88
C LEU A 85 2.45 -3.25 10.84
N VAL A 86 1.95 -2.08 11.28
CA VAL A 86 1.67 -0.95 10.36
C VAL A 86 2.97 -0.44 9.72
N ILE A 87 4.04 -0.28 10.52
CA ILE A 87 5.34 0.16 9.99
C ILE A 87 5.88 -0.84 8.97
N ILE A 88 5.81 -2.14 9.26
CA ILE A 88 6.22 -3.18 8.32
C ILE A 88 5.39 -3.12 7.03
N SER A 89 4.07 -2.94 7.14
CA SER A 89 3.17 -2.79 5.97
C SER A 89 3.60 -1.63 5.07
N VAL A 90 3.85 -0.45 5.66
CA VAL A 90 4.31 0.74 4.95
C VAL A 90 5.67 0.50 4.29
N LEU A 91 6.61 -0.13 4.99
CA LEU A 91 7.93 -0.42 4.43
C LEU A 91 7.86 -1.38 3.24
N LEU A 92 7.09 -2.47 3.35
CA LEU A 92 6.94 -3.45 2.27
C LEU A 92 6.28 -2.85 1.02
N THR A 93 5.24 -2.03 1.22
CA THR A 93 4.54 -1.36 0.11
C THR A 93 5.40 -0.28 -0.54
N LEU A 94 6.16 0.50 0.24
CA LEU A 94 7.14 1.43 -0.29
C LEU A 94 8.20 0.72 -1.12
N ILE A 95 8.80 -0.36 -0.61
CA ILE A 95 9.81 -1.15 -1.34
C ILE A 95 9.24 -1.67 -2.65
N ALA A 96 8.01 -2.22 -2.63
CA ALA A 96 7.33 -2.70 -3.82
C ALA A 96 7.04 -1.57 -4.83
N GLY A 97 6.77 -0.35 -4.36
CA GLY A 97 6.50 0.83 -5.18
C GLY A 97 7.72 1.47 -5.84
N ILE A 98 8.96 1.16 -5.42
CA ILE A 98 10.18 1.78 -5.96
C ILE A 98 10.36 1.47 -7.45
N ILE A 99 10.14 0.22 -7.86
CA ILE A 99 10.29 -0.21 -9.26
C ILE A 99 9.25 0.48 -10.17
N PRO A 100 7.93 0.36 -9.93
CA PRO A 100 6.93 0.99 -10.79
C PRO A 100 7.02 2.52 -10.80
N SER A 101 7.30 3.16 -9.65
CA SER A 101 7.50 4.62 -9.59
C SER A 101 8.71 5.09 -10.41
N SER A 102 9.79 4.30 -10.44
CA SER A 102 10.93 4.58 -11.31
C SER A 102 10.57 4.43 -12.79
N ILE A 103 9.79 3.41 -13.15
CA ILE A 103 9.33 3.21 -14.53
C ILE A 103 8.47 4.39 -14.99
N ALA A 104 7.50 4.81 -14.17
CA ALA A 104 6.64 5.97 -14.42
C ALA A 104 7.45 7.25 -14.66
N SER A 105 8.44 7.51 -13.81
CA SER A 105 9.27 8.72 -13.89
C SER A 105 10.15 8.81 -15.15
N LYS A 106 10.39 7.68 -15.81
CA LYS A 106 11.24 7.57 -17.00
C LYS A 106 10.45 7.57 -18.31
N LYS A 107 9.11 7.59 -18.26
CA LYS A 107 8.27 7.70 -19.47
C LYS A 107 8.56 9.02 -20.20
N ASP A 108 8.71 8.92 -21.53
CA ASP A 108 8.91 10.07 -22.39
C ASP A 108 7.57 10.78 -22.62
N PRO A 109 7.47 12.10 -22.36
CA PRO A 109 6.24 12.85 -22.62
C PRO A 109 5.80 12.82 -24.09
N VAL A 110 6.74 12.76 -25.03
CA VAL A 110 6.42 12.72 -26.47
C VAL A 110 5.75 11.40 -26.81
N GLU A 111 6.36 10.27 -26.42
CA GLU A 111 5.75 8.94 -26.62
C GLU A 111 4.42 8.78 -25.88
N ALA A 112 4.32 9.34 -24.66
CA ALA A 112 3.12 9.26 -23.84
C ALA A 112 1.94 10.08 -24.37
N LEU A 113 2.20 11.10 -25.19
CA LEU A 113 1.18 11.92 -25.85
C LEU A 113 0.92 11.49 -27.30
N GLN A 114 1.90 10.84 -27.94
CA GLN A 114 1.79 10.27 -29.28
C GLN A 114 1.05 8.92 -29.30
N SER A 115 0.78 8.32 -28.14
CA SER A 115 -0.09 7.15 -28.04
C SER A 115 -1.57 7.54 -28.28
N GLU A 116 -1.86 8.00 -29.50
CA GLU A 116 -3.07 7.89 -30.33
C GLU A 116 -2.71 8.37 -31.75
#